data_AF-A0A7R7CQD7-F1
#
_entry.id   AF-A0A7R7CQD7-F1
#
_cell.length_a   1.000
_cell.length_b   1.000
_cell.length_c   1.000
_cell.angle_alpha   90.00
_cell.angle_beta   90.00
_cell.angle_gamma   90.00
#
_symmetry.space_group_name_H-M   'P 1'
#
loop_
_entity.id
_entity.type
_entity.pdbx_description
1 polymer ?
#
loop_
_entity_poly.entity_id
_entity_poly.type
_entity_poly.pdbx_seq_one_letter_code
_entity_poly.pdbx_strand_id
1 'polypeptide(L)'
;MAENDDLDRLLARMDEIAKAVNSFTSESVQQSAFDSLISAFAGAISSRASKRDVDSNSSPNDTEDREQLGKRVRKSQRKSRATDSSSRFDEVALLNSIKDDPRFERFRERIVLGNPTKVQQVKFVSWFAGETAITSGDMMRVLNGLGVKISQPDASKAVAAAKNDFIAGTKANTFRMSARAHADFEKWLLE
;
A
#
# COMPACT_ATOMS: atom_id res chain seq x y z
N MET A 1 25.75 -29.15 7.25
CA MET A 1 26.61 -28.67 8.35
C MET A 1 27.21 -27.28 8.13
N ALA A 2 27.31 -26.76 6.89
CA ALA A 2 27.93 -25.44 6.64
C ALA A 2 27.05 -24.21 6.98
N GLU A 3 25.73 -24.37 7.17
CA GLU A 3 24.82 -23.23 7.38
C GLU A 3 24.86 -22.66 8.80
N ASN A 4 25.23 -23.48 9.79
CA ASN A 4 25.35 -23.01 11.19
C ASN A 4 26.57 -22.11 11.37
N ASP A 5 27.66 -22.39 10.65
CA ASP A 5 28.90 -21.60 10.75
C ASP A 5 28.73 -20.17 10.23
N ASP A 6 27.90 -19.96 9.21
CA ASP A 6 27.64 -18.62 8.65
C ASP A 6 26.74 -17.79 9.59
N LEU A 7 25.76 -18.43 10.23
CA LEU A 7 24.89 -17.79 11.21
C LEU A 7 25.66 -17.41 12.48
N ASP A 8 26.51 -18.31 12.97
CA ASP A 8 27.31 -18.08 14.17
C ASP A 8 28.38 -16.98 13.95
N ARG A 9 29.00 -16.94 12.76
CA ARG A 9 29.91 -15.85 12.37
C ARG A 9 29.20 -14.51 12.24
N LEU A 10 27.94 -14.51 11.81
CA LEU A 10 27.13 -13.30 11.71
C LEU A 10 26.73 -12.79 13.09
N LEU A 11 26.26 -13.69 13.97
CA LEU A 11 25.93 -13.37 15.36
C LEU A 11 27.15 -12.79 16.10
N ALA A 12 28.34 -13.35 15.88
CA ALA A 12 29.58 -12.82 16.43
C ALA A 12 29.95 -11.42 15.92
N ARG A 13 29.45 -10.99 14.75
CA ARG A 13 29.70 -9.67 14.15
C ARG A 13 28.58 -8.65 14.39
N MET A 14 27.47 -9.03 15.01
CA MET A 14 26.34 -8.11 15.23
C MET A 14 26.73 -6.90 16.08
N ASP A 15 27.58 -7.09 17.09
CA ASP A 15 28.04 -6.00 17.96
C ASP A 15 28.90 -4.98 17.20
N GLU A 16 29.75 -5.45 16.28
CA GLU A 16 30.56 -4.56 15.42
C GLU A 16 29.69 -3.77 14.44
N ILE A 17 28.67 -4.42 13.87
CA ILE A 17 27.71 -3.79 12.96
C ILE A 17 26.89 -2.74 13.72
N ALA A 18 26.41 -3.04 14.91
CA ALA A 18 25.66 -2.09 15.74
C ALA A 18 26.51 -0.86 16.10
N LYS A 19 27.79 -1.08 16.43
CA LYS A 19 28.73 0.02 16.71
C LYS A 19 29.00 0.89 15.47
N ALA A 20 29.10 0.28 14.29
CA ALA A 20 29.25 1.01 13.03
C ALA A 20 27.99 1.81 12.69
N VAL A 21 26.79 1.24 12.86
CA VAL A 21 25.52 1.95 12.64
C VAL A 21 25.39 3.13 13.62
N ASN A 22 25.67 2.93 14.90
CA ASN A 22 25.62 4.00 15.90
C ASN A 22 26.69 5.08 15.72
N SER A 23 27.71 4.84 14.89
CA SER A 23 28.72 5.86 14.56
C SER A 23 28.23 6.92 13.58
N PHE A 24 27.09 6.70 12.90
CA PHE A 24 26.48 7.72 12.07
C PHE A 24 25.85 8.81 12.94
N THR A 25 26.12 10.07 12.62
CA THR A 25 25.60 11.23 13.38
C THR A 25 24.12 11.53 13.11
N SER A 26 23.53 10.91 12.09
CA SER A 26 22.15 11.17 11.65
C SER A 26 21.27 9.94 11.86
N GLU A 27 20.20 10.10 12.64
CA GLU A 27 19.21 9.07 12.95
C GLU A 27 18.55 8.49 11.68
N SER A 28 18.26 9.34 10.70
CA SER A 28 17.72 8.91 9.40
C SER A 28 18.66 7.98 8.61
N VAL A 29 19.98 8.17 8.77
CA VAL A 29 21.01 7.33 8.11
C VAL A 29 21.13 6.01 8.86
N GLN A 30 21.05 6.03 10.19
CA GLN A 30 21.02 4.82 11.01
C GLN A 30 19.83 3.92 10.64
N GLN A 31 18.63 4.52 10.52
CA GLN A 31 17.41 3.81 10.18
C GLN A 31 17.46 3.22 8.76
N SER A 32 17.94 3.98 7.78
CA SER A 32 18.11 3.48 6.40
C SER A 32 19.14 2.34 6.30
N ALA A 33 20.24 2.41 7.06
CA ALA A 33 21.24 1.35 7.11
C ALA A 33 20.66 0.07 7.75
N PHE A 34 19.86 0.21 8.80
CA PHE A 34 19.18 -0.90 9.46
C PHE A 34 18.14 -1.57 8.57
N ASP A 35 17.30 -0.79 7.90
CA ASP A 35 16.29 -1.30 6.95
C ASP A 35 16.93 -2.05 5.77
N SER A 36 18.07 -1.56 5.29
CA SER A 36 18.83 -2.23 4.23
C SER A 36 19.37 -3.59 4.69
N LEU A 37 19.78 -3.70 5.95
CA LEU A 37 20.28 -4.94 6.54
C LEU A 37 19.15 -5.96 6.73
N ILE A 38 17.98 -5.52 7.22
CA ILE A 38 16.79 -6.37 7.33
C ILE A 38 16.34 -6.86 5.95
N SER A 39 16.28 -5.96 4.96
CA SER A 39 15.85 -6.28 3.60
C SER A 39 16.79 -7.28 2.91
N ALA A 40 18.11 -7.09 3.06
CA ALA A 40 19.10 -8.02 2.52
C ALA A 40 18.95 -9.42 3.14
N PHE A 41 18.65 -9.52 4.44
CA PHE A 41 18.52 -10.79 5.13
C PHE A 41 17.19 -11.50 4.84
N ALA A 42 16.07 -10.76 4.87
CA ALA A 42 14.75 -11.28 4.51
C ALA A 42 14.69 -11.70 3.03
N GLY A 43 15.40 -10.99 2.15
CA GLY A 43 15.52 -11.32 0.73
C GLY A 43 16.45 -12.50 0.43
N ALA A 44 17.52 -12.69 1.22
CA ALA A 44 18.47 -13.78 1.04
C ALA A 44 17.88 -15.16 1.39
N ILE A 45 16.95 -15.23 2.36
CA ILE A 45 16.28 -16.48 2.74
C ILE A 45 15.30 -16.96 1.64
N SER A 46 14.71 -16.04 0.88
CA SER A 46 13.68 -16.36 -0.13
C SER A 46 14.24 -16.54 -1.55
N SER A 47 15.43 -16.01 -1.86
CA SER A 47 15.96 -15.95 -3.23
C SER A 47 16.83 -17.14 -3.67
N ARG A 48 17.16 -18.09 -2.78
CA ARG A 48 17.91 -19.31 -3.18
C ARG A 48 17.07 -20.43 -3.79
N ALA A 49 15.74 -20.29 -3.87
CA ALA A 49 14.83 -21.32 -4.40
C ALA A 49 14.58 -21.26 -5.92
N SER A 50 15.12 -20.28 -6.65
CA SER A 50 14.83 -20.13 -8.09
C SER A 50 16.10 -19.97 -8.92
N LYS A 51 16.84 -21.07 -9.07
CA LYS A 51 17.85 -21.26 -10.12
C LYS A 51 17.40 -22.43 -11.00
N ARG A 52 16.74 -22.11 -12.13
CA ARG A 52 16.60 -22.93 -13.35
C ARG A 52 16.48 -21.94 -14.50
N ASP A 53 17.57 -21.74 -15.24
CA ASP A 53 17.95 -22.46 -16.46
C ASP A 53 17.45 -21.71 -17.71
N VAL A 54 18.44 -21.13 -18.35
CA VAL A 54 18.49 -20.63 -19.72
C VAL A 54 18.55 -21.86 -20.64
N ASP A 55 17.67 -21.98 -21.63
CA ASP A 55 18.11 -22.26 -23.01
C ASP A 55 16.98 -22.17 -24.07
N SER A 56 17.32 -21.45 -25.13
CA SER A 56 17.07 -21.67 -26.57
C SER A 56 15.84 -22.48 -27.05
N ASN A 57 15.06 -21.90 -27.98
CA ASN A 57 15.06 -22.41 -29.36
C ASN A 57 14.43 -21.44 -30.36
N SER A 58 15.13 -21.25 -31.48
CA SER A 58 14.72 -20.48 -32.65
C SER A 58 14.15 -21.39 -33.74
N SER A 59 13.46 -20.76 -34.72
CA SER A 59 13.33 -21.18 -36.13
C SER A 59 12.11 -22.06 -36.53
N PRO A 60 11.73 -22.12 -37.84
CA PRO A 60 10.75 -21.22 -38.49
C PRO A 60 9.77 -21.99 -39.44
N ASN A 61 9.05 -21.27 -40.31
CA ASN A 61 8.20 -21.76 -41.42
C ASN A 61 6.90 -22.50 -41.00
N ASP A 62 5.77 -22.44 -41.69
CA ASP A 62 5.41 -22.00 -43.04
C ASP A 62 3.86 -21.87 -43.10
N THR A 63 3.36 -21.31 -44.20
CA THR A 63 2.04 -21.54 -44.83
C THR A 63 0.95 -20.48 -44.66
N GLU A 64 0.53 -20.05 -45.85
CA GLU A 64 -0.43 -19.05 -46.24
C GLU A 64 -1.90 -19.43 -45.99
N ASP A 65 -2.73 -18.39 -46.09
CA ASP A 65 -4.15 -18.38 -46.49
C ASP A 65 -5.20 -19.08 -45.64
N ARG A 66 -5.88 -18.28 -44.81
CA ARG A 66 -7.35 -18.22 -44.85
C ARG A 66 -7.93 -16.95 -44.23
N GLU A 67 -8.62 -16.18 -45.07
CA GLU A 67 -9.60 -15.18 -44.65
C GLU A 67 -10.68 -15.81 -43.75
N GLN A 68 -10.97 -15.19 -42.60
CA GLN A 68 -12.35 -14.95 -42.13
C GLN A 68 -12.38 -14.13 -40.81
N LEU A 69 -13.00 -12.95 -40.92
CA LEU A 69 -13.85 -12.27 -39.93
C LEU A 69 -13.54 -12.52 -38.43
N GLY A 70 -12.74 -11.63 -37.83
CA GLY A 70 -12.51 -11.58 -36.39
C GLY A 70 -12.45 -10.16 -35.86
N LYS A 71 -13.39 -9.81 -34.98
CA LYS A 71 -13.53 -8.52 -34.27
C LYS A 71 -12.18 -7.96 -33.81
N ARG A 72 -11.85 -6.73 -34.25
CA ARG A 72 -10.72 -5.93 -33.76
C ARG A 72 -10.88 -5.64 -32.26
N VAL A 73 -10.41 -6.55 -31.40
CA VAL A 73 -10.10 -6.23 -30.01
C VAL A 73 -8.82 -5.40 -30.02
N ARG A 74 -8.97 -4.07 -30.07
CA ARG A 74 -7.87 -3.15 -29.80
C ARG A 74 -7.47 -3.33 -28.34
N LYS A 75 -6.49 -4.21 -28.12
CA LYS A 75 -5.82 -4.40 -26.83
C LYS A 75 -5.09 -3.11 -26.51
N SER A 76 -5.79 -2.20 -25.83
CA SER A 76 -5.19 -0.99 -25.26
C SER A 76 -4.14 -1.45 -24.26
N GLN A 77 -2.86 -1.36 -24.65
CA GLN A 77 -1.76 -1.38 -23.71
C GLN A 77 -1.95 -0.16 -22.81
N ARG A 78 -2.63 -0.37 -21.68
CA ARG A 78 -2.60 0.58 -20.57
C ARG A 78 -1.18 0.59 -20.05
N LYS A 79 -0.43 1.58 -20.53
CA LYS A 79 0.84 2.04 -19.98
C LYS A 79 0.66 2.13 -18.48
N SER A 80 1.30 1.22 -17.74
CA SER A 80 1.39 1.29 -16.29
C SER A 80 2.15 2.57 -15.98
N ARG A 81 1.39 3.64 -15.73
CA ARG A 81 1.93 4.90 -15.24
C ARG A 81 2.49 4.57 -13.87
N ALA A 82 3.82 4.40 -13.81
CA ALA A 82 4.55 4.34 -12.56
C ALA A 82 4.14 5.58 -11.78
N THR A 83 3.33 5.35 -10.75
CA THR A 83 2.87 6.42 -9.89
C THR A 83 4.13 6.94 -9.22
N ASP A 84 4.41 8.21 -9.44
CA ASP A 84 5.51 8.96 -8.85
C ASP A 84 5.39 8.89 -7.32
N SER A 85 6.46 8.51 -6.63
CA SER A 85 6.50 8.18 -5.20
C SER A 85 7.14 9.27 -4.36
N SER A 86 7.18 10.51 -4.84
CA SER A 86 7.78 11.62 -4.14
C SER A 86 6.73 12.41 -3.35
N SER A 87 6.79 12.36 -2.02
CA SER A 87 5.85 12.98 -1.05
C SER A 87 4.52 12.23 -0.86
N ARG A 88 4.58 10.89 -0.79
CA ARG A 88 3.42 10.04 -0.52
C ARG A 88 3.07 10.03 0.95
N PHE A 89 1.82 10.35 1.23
CA PHE A 89 1.13 9.98 2.46
C PHE A 89 1.52 8.55 2.91
N ASP A 90 1.86 8.37 4.18
CA ASP A 90 2.26 7.06 4.72
C ASP A 90 1.02 6.21 5.03
N GLU A 91 0.58 5.49 4.00
CA GLU A 91 -0.56 4.58 4.03
C GLU A 91 -0.38 3.46 5.07
N VAL A 92 0.86 3.00 5.27
CA VAL A 92 1.18 1.88 6.16
C VAL A 92 1.14 2.34 7.61
N ALA A 93 1.70 3.51 7.91
CA ALA A 93 1.59 4.10 9.25
C ALA A 93 0.14 4.36 9.65
N LEU A 94 -0.71 4.89 8.74
CA LEU A 94 -2.13 5.06 9.03
C LEU A 94 -2.84 3.72 9.25
N LEU A 95 -2.53 2.72 8.44
CA LEU A 95 -3.13 1.40 8.58
C LEU A 95 -2.78 0.75 9.93
N ASN A 96 -1.53 0.87 10.36
CA ASN A 96 -1.08 0.35 11.65
C ASN A 96 -1.73 1.12 12.80
N SER A 97 -1.78 2.45 12.73
CA SER A 97 -2.44 3.24 13.77
C SER A 97 -3.94 2.93 13.89
N ILE A 98 -4.63 2.61 12.79
CA ILE A 98 -6.02 2.13 12.82
C ILE A 98 -6.12 0.79 13.57
N LYS A 99 -5.20 -0.14 13.29
CA LYS A 99 -5.20 -1.49 13.90
C LYS A 99 -4.81 -1.49 15.37
N ASP A 100 -3.94 -0.57 15.75
CA ASP A 100 -3.45 -0.42 17.13
C ASP A 100 -4.43 0.36 18.02
N ASP A 101 -5.48 0.97 17.45
CA ASP A 101 -6.51 1.67 18.22
C ASP A 101 -7.31 0.68 19.09
N PRO A 102 -7.49 0.92 20.40
CA PRO A 102 -8.29 0.05 21.28
C PRO A 102 -9.75 -0.15 20.82
N ARG A 103 -10.27 0.75 19.99
CA ARG A 103 -11.63 0.72 19.42
C ARG A 103 -11.68 -0.03 18.08
N PHE A 104 -10.56 -0.55 17.59
CA PHE A 104 -10.44 -1.19 16.29
C PHE A 104 -11.46 -2.30 16.06
N GLU A 105 -11.74 -3.15 17.06
CA GLU A 105 -12.73 -4.23 16.90
C GLU A 105 -14.14 -3.69 16.62
N ARG A 106 -14.55 -2.58 17.23
CA ARG A 106 -15.84 -1.93 16.93
C ARG A 106 -15.85 -1.36 15.51
N PHE A 107 -14.73 -0.74 15.10
CA PHE A 107 -14.60 -0.23 13.74
C PHE A 107 -14.62 -1.35 12.71
N ARG A 108 -13.96 -2.47 12.99
CA ARG A 108 -13.95 -3.66 12.17
C ARG A 108 -15.35 -4.22 12.02
N GLU A 109 -16.10 -4.33 13.10
CA GLU A 109 -17.50 -4.79 13.06
C GLU A 109 -18.39 -3.88 12.20
N ARG A 110 -18.26 -2.56 12.30
CA ARG A 110 -19.11 -1.63 11.52
C ARG A 110 -18.65 -1.36 10.09
N ILE A 111 -17.35 -1.26 9.86
CA ILE A 111 -16.76 -0.83 8.58
C ILE A 111 -16.32 -2.01 7.71
N VAL A 112 -15.77 -3.07 8.31
CA VAL A 112 -15.20 -4.20 7.58
C VAL A 112 -16.19 -5.35 7.45
N LEU A 113 -16.80 -5.75 8.57
CA LEU A 113 -17.78 -6.85 8.63
C LEU A 113 -19.21 -6.38 8.39
N GLY A 114 -19.50 -5.13 8.75
CA GLY A 114 -20.77 -4.49 8.46
C GLY A 114 -21.00 -4.34 6.96
N ASN A 115 -22.21 -3.89 6.60
CA ASN A 115 -22.52 -3.48 5.24
C ASN A 115 -22.56 -1.95 5.11
N PRO A 116 -21.46 -1.23 5.40
CA PRO A 116 -21.47 0.22 5.25
C PRO A 116 -21.54 0.59 3.78
N THR A 117 -22.06 1.78 3.52
CA THR A 117 -21.98 2.39 2.20
C THR A 117 -20.52 2.71 1.87
N LYS A 118 -20.17 2.72 0.58
CA LYS A 118 -18.82 3.10 0.12
C LYS A 118 -18.41 4.51 0.60
N VAL A 119 -19.40 5.40 0.76
CA VAL A 119 -19.21 6.73 1.33
C VAL A 119 -18.75 6.66 2.79
N GLN A 120 -19.38 5.82 3.61
CA GLN A 120 -18.97 5.63 5.01
C GLN A 120 -17.57 5.02 5.12
N GLN A 121 -17.22 4.06 4.26
CA GLN A 121 -15.87 3.47 4.23
C GLN A 121 -14.81 4.54 3.94
N VAL A 122 -15.06 5.40 2.95
CA VAL A 122 -14.14 6.49 2.59
C VAL A 122 -14.07 7.57 3.69
N LYS A 123 -15.22 7.91 4.31
CA LYS A 123 -15.27 8.80 5.46
C LYS A 123 -14.46 8.27 6.64
N PHE A 124 -14.53 6.96 6.92
CA PHE A 124 -13.77 6.34 8.00
C PHE A 124 -12.27 6.61 7.87
N VAL A 125 -11.69 6.41 6.68
CA VAL A 125 -10.25 6.68 6.48
C VAL A 125 -9.93 8.16 6.65
N SER A 126 -10.77 9.06 6.11
CA SER A 126 -10.54 10.49 6.28
C SER A 126 -10.75 10.99 7.71
N TRP A 127 -11.66 10.36 8.46
CA TRP A 127 -11.91 10.64 9.87
C TRP A 127 -10.69 10.27 10.71
N PHE A 128 -10.13 9.09 10.46
CA PHE A 128 -8.95 8.60 11.18
C PHE A 128 -7.67 9.36 10.79
N ALA A 129 -7.55 9.79 9.53
CA ALA A 129 -6.45 10.65 9.08
C ALA A 129 -6.49 12.07 9.69
N GLY A 130 -7.59 12.46 10.32
CA GLY A 130 -7.77 13.73 10.99
C GLY A 130 -7.66 14.92 10.04
N GLU A 131 -6.72 15.81 10.32
CA GLU A 131 -6.49 17.03 9.52
C GLU A 131 -5.69 16.77 8.24
N THR A 132 -5.12 15.57 8.08
CA THR A 132 -4.28 15.21 6.95
C THR A 132 -5.12 15.09 5.68
N ALA A 133 -4.84 15.95 4.70
CA ALA A 133 -5.49 15.86 3.40
C ALA A 133 -4.93 14.68 2.60
N ILE A 134 -5.79 13.74 2.23
CA ILE A 134 -5.42 12.49 1.56
C ILE A 134 -6.16 12.35 0.24
N THR A 135 -5.60 11.59 -0.71
CA THR A 135 -6.28 11.37 -2.00
C THR A 135 -7.27 10.22 -1.90
N SER A 136 -8.23 10.17 -2.83
CA SER A 136 -9.14 9.01 -2.96
C SER A 136 -8.40 7.69 -3.26
N GLY A 137 -7.21 7.77 -3.87
CA GLY A 137 -6.34 6.63 -4.10
C GLY A 137 -5.71 6.10 -2.81
N ASP A 138 -5.36 6.99 -1.88
CA ASP A 138 -4.78 6.61 -0.59
C ASP A 138 -5.86 6.01 0.31
N MET A 139 -7.05 6.61 0.33
CA MET A 139 -8.23 6.07 1.03
C MET A 139 -8.55 4.63 0.59
N MET A 140 -8.52 4.36 -0.72
CA MET A 140 -8.71 3.02 -1.27
C MET A 140 -7.63 2.03 -0.82
N ARG A 141 -6.36 2.45 -0.80
CA ARG A 141 -5.24 1.58 -0.40
C ARG A 141 -5.30 1.21 1.07
N VAL A 142 -5.64 2.16 1.93
CA VAL A 142 -5.88 1.91 3.37
C VAL A 142 -7.06 0.96 3.57
N LEU A 143 -8.19 1.18 2.89
CA LEU A 143 -9.34 0.27 2.95
C LEU A 143 -9.00 -1.15 2.50
N ASN A 144 -8.26 -1.29 1.40
CA ASN A 144 -7.79 -2.59 0.93
C ASN A 144 -6.87 -3.26 1.97
N GLY A 145 -6.01 -2.50 2.66
CA GLY A 145 -5.18 -2.98 3.76
C GLY A 145 -5.95 -3.44 5.00
N LEU A 146 -7.19 -2.94 5.18
CA LEU A 146 -8.15 -3.38 6.19
C LEU A 146 -9.02 -4.57 5.73
N GLY A 147 -8.84 -5.04 4.49
CA GLY A 147 -9.62 -6.13 3.90
C GLY A 147 -10.89 -5.68 3.18
N VAL A 148 -11.17 -4.39 3.10
CA VAL A 148 -12.32 -3.82 2.38
C VAL A 148 -11.97 -3.58 0.93
N LYS A 149 -12.48 -4.43 0.04
CA LYS A 149 -12.22 -4.33 -1.40
C LYS A 149 -13.04 -3.20 -2.02
N ILE A 150 -12.38 -2.11 -2.35
CA ILE A 150 -12.98 -0.99 -3.10
C ILE A 150 -12.10 -0.64 -4.31
N SER A 151 -12.74 -0.32 -5.43
CA SER A 151 -12.04 0.14 -6.63
C SER A 151 -11.74 1.63 -6.55
N GLN A 152 -10.65 2.08 -7.18
CA GLN A 152 -10.34 3.52 -7.28
C GLN A 152 -11.49 4.40 -7.83
N PRO A 153 -12.20 4.02 -8.93
CA PRO A 153 -13.31 4.85 -9.41
C PRO A 153 -14.47 4.89 -8.42
N ASP A 154 -14.70 3.81 -7.66
CA ASP A 154 -15.72 3.79 -6.62
C ASP A 154 -15.35 4.68 -5.44
N ALA A 155 -14.09 4.66 -4.99
CA ALA A 155 -13.60 5.56 -3.95
C ALA A 155 -13.76 7.03 -4.38
N SER A 156 -13.39 7.35 -5.63
CA SER A 156 -13.59 8.70 -6.17
C SER A 156 -15.05 9.11 -6.26
N LYS A 157 -15.95 8.20 -6.67
CA LYS A 157 -17.40 8.45 -6.69
C LYS A 157 -17.96 8.65 -5.29
N ALA A 158 -17.48 7.90 -4.31
CA ALA A 158 -17.90 8.02 -2.92
C ALA A 158 -17.49 9.38 -2.32
N VAL A 159 -16.26 9.85 -2.57
CA VAL A 159 -15.84 11.21 -2.19
C VAL A 159 -16.74 12.27 -2.85
N ALA A 160 -16.98 12.13 -4.16
CA ALA A 160 -17.81 13.07 -4.91
C ALA A 160 -19.27 13.09 -4.44
N ALA A 161 -19.83 11.93 -4.05
CA ALA A 161 -21.17 11.82 -3.49
C ALA A 161 -21.30 12.55 -2.14
N ALA A 162 -20.22 12.59 -1.36
CA ALA A 162 -20.15 13.28 -0.08
C ALA A 162 -19.43 14.64 -0.17
N LYS A 163 -19.54 15.35 -1.31
CA LYS A 163 -18.84 16.63 -1.54
C LYS A 163 -19.00 17.68 -0.44
N ASN A 164 -20.12 17.67 0.28
CA ASN A 164 -20.40 18.65 1.34
C ASN A 164 -19.67 18.31 2.65
N ASP A 165 -19.26 17.05 2.81
CA ASP A 165 -18.59 16.55 4.01
C ASP A 165 -17.07 16.72 3.92
N PHE A 166 -16.54 16.86 2.70
CA PHE A 166 -15.12 16.99 2.41
C PHE A 166 -14.75 18.43 2.04
N ILE A 167 -13.59 18.86 2.50
CA ILE A 167 -12.90 20.09 2.14
C ILE A 167 -11.74 19.71 1.24
N ALA A 168 -11.65 20.34 0.06
CA ALA A 168 -10.50 20.16 -0.83
C ALA A 168 -9.22 20.71 -0.17
N GLY A 169 -8.14 19.93 -0.25
CA GLY A 169 -6.83 20.35 0.25
C GLY A 169 -6.10 21.29 -0.71
N THR A 170 -4.93 21.76 -0.28
CA THR A 170 -4.06 22.63 -1.10
C THR A 170 -3.42 21.88 -2.27
N LYS A 171 -3.16 20.58 -2.11
CA LYS A 171 -2.66 19.70 -3.16
C LYS A 171 -3.81 19.22 -4.04
N ALA A 172 -3.58 19.13 -5.35
CA ALA A 172 -4.58 18.66 -6.30
C ALA A 172 -5.13 17.28 -5.89
N ASN A 173 -6.46 17.13 -5.93
CA ASN A 173 -7.18 15.89 -5.63
C ASN A 173 -6.95 15.33 -4.21
N THR A 174 -6.56 16.18 -3.26
CA THR A 174 -6.55 15.83 -1.83
C THR A 174 -7.82 16.33 -1.15
N PHE A 175 -8.29 15.56 -0.19
CA PHE A 175 -9.52 15.83 0.55
C PHE A 175 -9.28 15.58 2.03
N ARG A 176 -9.89 16.40 2.88
CA ARG A 176 -10.01 16.16 4.31
C ARG A 176 -11.45 16.33 4.73
N MET A 177 -11.89 15.67 5.79
CA MET A 177 -13.24 15.86 6.29
C MET A 177 -13.40 17.24 6.94
N SER A 178 -14.58 17.83 6.79
CA SER A 178 -14.97 19.03 7.53
C SER A 178 -15.17 18.71 9.00
N ALA A 179 -14.95 19.69 9.89
CA ALA A 179 -15.14 19.51 11.33
C ALA A 179 -16.56 19.04 11.69
N ARG A 180 -17.58 19.55 10.99
CA ARG A 180 -18.97 19.12 11.17
C ARG A 180 -19.16 17.65 10.79
N ALA A 181 -18.71 17.26 9.59
CA ALA A 181 -18.82 15.88 9.15
C ALA A 181 -18.02 14.92 10.03
N HIS A 182 -16.90 15.39 10.61
CA HIS A 182 -16.09 14.64 11.56
C HIS A 182 -16.87 14.29 12.82
N ALA A 183 -17.51 15.27 13.45
CA ALA A 183 -18.36 15.04 14.62
C ALA A 183 -19.60 14.17 14.32
N ASP A 184 -20.28 14.45 13.19
CA ASP A 184 -21.47 13.68 12.79
C ASP A 184 -21.12 12.20 12.51
N PHE A 185 -19.96 11.96 11.89
CA PHE A 185 -19.49 10.60 11.60
C PHE A 185 -18.99 9.87 12.85
N GLU A 186 -18.28 10.57 13.74
CA GLU A 186 -17.83 10.01 15.03
C GLU A 186 -19.01 9.48 15.84
N LYS A 187 -20.08 10.28 15.92
CA LYS A 187 -21.31 9.87 16.59
C LYS A 187 -21.87 8.57 16.00
N TRP A 188 -22.00 8.50 14.68
CA TRP A 188 -22.49 7.30 13.99
C TRP A 188 -21.56 6.08 14.16
N LEU A 189 -20.25 6.30 14.30
CA LEU A 189 -19.28 5.21 14.41
C LEU A 189 -19.24 4.62 15.83
N LEU A 190 -19.44 5.45 16.85
CA LEU A 190 -19.30 5.08 18.26
C LEU A 190 -20.62 4.71 18.95
N GLU A 191 -21.77 5.20 18.45
CA GLU A 191 -23.13 4.81 18.88
C GLU A 191 -23.65 3.61 18.09
#